data_AF-A0A3S4IJ86-F1
#
_entry.id   AF-A0A3S4IJ86-F1
#
_cell.length_a   1.000
_cell.length_b   1.000
_cell.length_c   1.000
_cell.angle_alpha   90.00
_cell.angle_beta   90.00
_cell.angle_gamma   90.00
#
_symmetry.space_group_name_H-M   'P 1'
#
loop_
_entity.id
_entity.type
_entity.pdbx_description
1 polymer ?
#
loop_
_entity_poly.entity_id
_entity_poly.type
_entity_poly.pdbx_seq_one_letter_code
_entity_poly.pdbx_strand_id
1 'polypeptide(L)'
;MDLGDFITRPAQVRRIETPELWPRNPPVRFRKTVPDCWLEIIISEGKNRQVRRMTAKAGLPTLRLVRVAIGPWKLEGLQPGEMRAIDVRTEDLPRGTSAGPGGKPGDRAPQSRSAAAAKSGKIPSFRFARNRKG
;
A
#
# COMPACT_ATOMS: atom_id res chain seq x y z
N MET A 1 0.17 18.89 3.44
CA MET A 1 1.53 19.01 4.04
C MET A 1 2.46 19.47 2.95
N ASP A 2 3.24 20.53 3.18
CA ASP A 2 4.20 21.01 2.19
C ASP A 2 5.49 20.15 2.20
N LEU A 3 5.80 19.55 1.05
CA LEU A 3 6.97 18.69 0.84
C LEU A 3 8.05 19.34 -0.04
N GLY A 4 7.91 20.63 -0.37
CA GLY A 4 8.84 21.44 -1.16
C GLY A 4 8.46 21.54 -2.63
N ASP A 5 8.34 20.40 -3.32
CA ASP A 5 7.94 20.32 -4.74
C ASP A 5 6.41 20.31 -4.93
N PHE A 6 5.66 19.85 -3.93
CA PHE A 6 4.20 19.92 -3.93
C PHE A 6 3.62 19.92 -2.52
N ILE A 7 2.37 20.36 -2.41
CA ILE A 7 1.57 20.29 -1.19
C ILE A 7 0.66 19.08 -1.27
N THR A 8 0.73 18.19 -0.29
CA THR A 8 -0.15 17.01 -0.22
C THR A 8 -1.60 17.43 0.04
N ARG A 9 -2.53 16.68 -0.54
CA ARG A 9 -3.93 16.64 -0.10
C ARG A 9 -4.02 16.13 1.35
N PRO A 10 -5.16 16.38 2.04
CA PRO A 10 -5.40 15.81 3.36
C PRO A 10 -5.26 14.28 3.33
N ALA A 11 -4.54 13.76 4.32
CA ALA A 11 -4.40 12.32 4.55
C ALA A 11 -5.09 11.97 5.86
N GLN A 12 -5.71 10.80 5.93
CA GLN A 12 -6.18 10.25 7.19
C GLN A 12 -5.09 9.38 7.78
N VAL A 13 -4.79 9.59 9.06
CA VAL A 13 -3.69 8.91 9.74
C VAL A 13 -4.15 8.48 11.12
N ARG A 14 -3.86 7.23 11.49
CA ARG A 14 -4.00 6.76 12.88
C ARG A 14 -2.91 5.77 13.23
N ARG A 15 -2.56 5.72 14.51
CA ARG A 15 -1.72 4.66 15.06
C ARG A 15 -2.53 3.37 15.14
N ILE A 16 -1.89 2.26 14.81
CA ILE A 16 -2.44 0.91 14.93
C ILE A 16 -1.49 0.02 15.72
N GLU A 17 -2.00 -1.11 16.18
CA GLU A 17 -1.18 -2.19 16.72
C GLU A 17 -0.33 -2.83 15.61
N THR A 18 0.69 -3.59 16.02
CA THR A 18 1.55 -4.30 15.09
C THR A 18 0.72 -5.29 14.27
N PRO A 19 0.63 -5.10 12.93
CA PRO A 19 -0.14 -5.98 12.09
C PRO A 19 0.59 -7.32 11.89
N GLU A 20 -0.18 -8.40 11.79
CA GLU A 20 0.30 -9.69 11.29
C GLU A 20 0.62 -9.56 9.80
N LEU A 21 1.91 -9.44 9.48
CA LEU A 21 2.41 -9.39 8.11
C LEU A 21 3.47 -10.47 7.94
N TRP A 22 3.63 -10.94 6.71
CA TRP A 22 4.72 -11.86 6.36
C TRP A 22 6.08 -11.32 6.83
N PRO A 23 7.02 -12.20 7.22
CA PRO A 23 8.36 -11.78 7.59
C PRO A 23 9.07 -11.13 6.39
N ARG A 24 9.97 -10.19 6.68
CA ARG A 24 10.79 -9.53 5.66
C ARG A 24 12.22 -10.05 5.74
N ASN A 25 12.81 -10.40 4.61
CA ASN A 25 14.22 -10.71 4.47
C ASN A 25 14.89 -9.74 3.46
N PRO A 26 15.94 -8.98 3.82
CA PRO A 26 16.50 -8.85 5.16
C PRO A 26 15.54 -8.13 6.12
N PRO A 27 15.67 -8.35 7.43
CA PRO A 27 14.83 -7.69 8.43
C PRO A 27 15.02 -6.18 8.37
N VAL A 28 13.98 -5.46 8.80
CA VAL A 28 14.06 -4.02 8.98
C VAL A 28 15.08 -3.72 10.08
N ARG A 29 15.90 -2.68 9.90
CA ARG A 29 16.88 -2.28 10.91
C ARG A 29 16.16 -1.85 12.19
N PHE A 30 16.17 -2.73 13.19
CA PHE A 30 15.58 -2.49 14.50
C PHE A 30 16.63 -1.94 15.47
N ARG A 31 16.27 -0.95 16.27
CA ARG A 31 17.10 -0.43 17.37
C ARG A 31 16.33 -0.67 18.66
N LYS A 32 16.85 -1.55 19.53
CA LYS A 32 16.22 -1.94 20.81
C LYS A 32 15.79 -0.76 21.68
N THR A 33 16.49 0.37 21.59
CA THR A 33 16.29 1.55 22.44
C THR A 33 15.36 2.59 21.84
N VAL A 34 14.97 2.49 20.57
CA VAL A 34 14.09 3.47 19.93
C VAL A 34 12.75 2.80 19.65
N PRO A 35 11.66 3.23 20.31
CA PRO A 35 10.35 2.65 20.05
C PRO A 35 9.92 2.93 18.61
N ASP A 36 9.33 1.93 17.97
CA ASP A 36 8.64 2.08 16.69
C ASP A 36 7.13 1.89 16.86
N CYS A 37 6.38 2.27 15.83
CA CYS A 37 4.94 2.03 15.77
C CYS A 37 4.47 1.86 14.34
N TRP A 38 3.28 1.31 14.20
CA TRP A 38 2.59 1.21 12.92
C TRP A 38 1.57 2.33 12.76
N LEU A 39 1.54 2.89 11.55
CA LEU A 39 0.55 3.89 11.15
C LEU A 39 -0.28 3.34 10.00
N GLU A 40 -1.59 3.46 10.10
CA GLU A 40 -2.49 3.38 8.96
C GLU A 40 -2.57 4.76 8.33
N ILE A 41 -2.23 4.86 7.04
CA ILE A 41 -2.24 6.11 6.28
C ILE A 41 -3.10 5.89 5.03
N ILE A 42 -4.14 6.72 4.89
CA ILE A 42 -5.02 6.74 3.73
C ILE A 42 -4.81 8.05 2.98
N ILE A 43 -4.47 7.94 1.70
CA ILE A 43 -4.26 9.07 0.78
C ILE A 43 -5.10 8.87 -0.48
N SER A 44 -5.55 9.98 -1.07
CA SER A 44 -6.29 10.01 -2.33
C SER A 44 -5.43 10.36 -3.54
N GLU A 45 -4.11 10.37 -3.36
CA GLU A 45 -3.11 10.70 -4.38
C GLU A 45 -1.92 9.75 -4.26
N GLY A 46 -1.06 9.70 -5.27
CA GLY A 46 0.04 8.75 -5.35
C GLY A 46 1.33 9.37 -5.87
N LYS A 47 1.79 10.49 -5.28
CA LYS A 47 3.02 11.15 -5.72
C LYS A 47 4.26 10.33 -5.34
N ASN A 48 5.36 10.53 -6.08
CA ASN A 48 6.60 9.76 -5.89
C ASN A 48 7.09 9.86 -4.44
N ARG A 49 7.28 8.71 -3.78
CA ARG A 49 7.73 8.60 -2.37
C ARG A 49 6.92 9.40 -1.35
N GLN A 50 5.68 9.79 -1.68
CA GLN A 50 4.88 10.71 -0.88
C GLN A 50 4.82 10.34 0.62
N VAL A 51 4.40 9.11 0.95
CA VAL A 51 4.29 8.66 2.34
C VAL A 51 5.63 8.77 3.08
N ARG A 52 6.73 8.38 2.42
CA ARG A 52 8.07 8.44 3.03
C ARG A 52 8.53 9.87 3.29
N ARG A 53 8.20 10.78 2.37
CA ARG A 53 8.49 12.21 2.50
C ARG A 53 7.64 12.85 3.59
N MET A 54 6.37 12.47 3.70
CA MET A 54 5.49 12.91 4.78
C MET A 54 6.02 12.53 6.16
N THR A 55 6.41 11.27 6.38
CA THR A 55 6.94 10.87 7.70
C THR A 55 8.28 11.55 8.00
N ALA A 56 9.16 11.71 7.00
CA ALA A 56 10.42 12.41 7.17
C ALA A 56 10.22 13.89 7.54
N LYS A 57 9.26 14.58 6.91
CA LYS A 57 8.88 15.95 7.25
C LYS A 57 8.30 16.06 8.67
N ALA A 58 7.69 15.00 9.19
CA ALA A 58 7.28 14.88 10.59
C ALA A 58 8.41 14.45 11.55
N GLY A 59 9.65 14.35 11.07
CA GLY A 59 10.81 13.96 11.88
C GLY A 59 10.98 12.45 12.12
N LEU A 60 10.23 11.60 11.41
CA LEU A 60 10.20 10.15 11.64
C LEU A 60 10.65 9.34 10.40
N PRO A 61 11.61 8.40 10.54
CA PRO A 61 12.04 7.56 9.43
C PRO A 61 10.98 6.50 9.09
N THR A 62 10.73 6.25 7.80
CA THR A 62 9.89 5.12 7.37
C THR A 62 10.69 3.82 7.38
N LEU A 63 10.44 2.98 8.38
CA LEU A 63 11.11 1.68 8.54
C LEU A 63 10.54 0.59 7.61
N ARG A 64 9.22 0.44 7.58
CA ARG A 64 8.49 -0.49 6.70
C ARG A 64 7.27 0.20 6.11
N LEU A 65 7.00 -0.05 4.83
CA LEU A 65 5.81 0.45 4.14
C LEU A 65 5.20 -0.69 3.34
N VAL A 66 3.94 -1.01 3.62
CA VAL A 66 3.18 -2.04 2.92
C VAL A 66 1.87 -1.41 2.47
N ARG A 67 1.55 -1.53 1.19
CA ARG A 67 0.26 -1.11 0.65
C ARG A 67 -0.69 -2.30 0.74
N VAL A 68 -1.71 -2.17 1.57
CA VAL A 68 -2.65 -3.27 1.88
C VAL A 68 -3.98 -3.14 1.13
N ALA A 69 -4.28 -1.97 0.57
CA ALA A 69 -5.46 -1.73 -0.24
C ALA A 69 -5.24 -0.64 -1.28
N ILE A 70 -6.06 -0.68 -2.33
CA ILE A 70 -6.23 0.37 -3.35
C ILE A 70 -7.73 0.41 -3.63
N GLY A 71 -8.39 1.55 -3.42
CA GLY A 71 -9.84 1.64 -3.60
C GLY A 71 -10.59 0.51 -2.87
N PRO A 72 -11.47 -0.25 -3.54
CA PRO A 72 -12.15 -1.40 -2.96
C PRO A 72 -11.30 -2.68 -2.87
N TRP A 73 -10.15 -2.76 -3.56
CA TRP A 73 -9.31 -3.97 -3.58
C TRP A 73 -8.39 -4.01 -2.38
N LYS A 74 -8.35 -5.15 -1.71
CA LYS A 74 -7.48 -5.40 -0.56
C LYS A 74 -6.62 -6.62 -0.81
N LEU A 75 -5.49 -6.68 -0.11
CA LEU A 75 -4.56 -7.78 -0.23
C LEU A 75 -5.09 -9.11 0.37
N GLU A 76 -6.01 -9.03 1.35
CA GLU A 76 -6.74 -10.14 2.01
C GLU A 76 -6.26 -11.57 1.68
N GLY A 77 -5.32 -12.06 2.50
CA GLY A 77 -4.79 -13.42 2.45
C GLY A 77 -3.68 -13.67 1.43
N LEU A 78 -3.37 -12.73 0.53
CA LEU A 78 -2.29 -12.88 -0.45
C LEU A 78 -0.91 -12.71 0.19
N GLN A 79 -0.03 -13.67 -0.08
CA GLN A 79 1.38 -13.61 0.27
C GLN A 79 2.18 -12.83 -0.79
N PRO A 80 3.41 -12.38 -0.45
CA PRO A 80 4.29 -11.75 -1.44
C PRO A 80 4.51 -12.65 -2.66
N GLY A 81 4.29 -12.08 -3.85
CA GLY A 81 4.46 -12.78 -5.12
C GLY A 81 3.23 -13.56 -5.57
N GLU A 82 2.22 -13.72 -4.70
CA GLU A 82 0.95 -14.31 -5.10
C GLU A 82 0.06 -13.32 -5.84
N MET A 83 -0.81 -13.86 -6.68
CA MET A 83 -1.84 -13.12 -7.39
C MET A 83 -3.14 -13.89 -7.32
N ARG A 84 -4.25 -13.15 -7.30
CA ARG A 84 -5.61 -13.70 -7.39
C ARG A 84 -6.35 -12.95 -8.48
N ALA A 85 -6.87 -13.69 -9.45
CA ALA A 85 -7.83 -13.14 -10.39
C ALA A 85 -9.17 -12.94 -9.68
N ILE A 86 -9.82 -11.81 -9.95
CA ILE A 86 -11.16 -11.51 -9.45
C ILE A 86 -12.00 -11.09 -10.65
N ASP A 87 -13.19 -11.66 -10.74
CA ASP A 87 -14.18 -11.19 -11.71
C ASP A 87 -14.84 -9.94 -11.15
N VAL A 88 -14.76 -8.86 -11.91
CA VAL A 88 -15.34 -7.56 -11.54
C VAL A 88 -16.22 -7.09 -12.69
N ARG A 89 -17.38 -6.52 -12.34
CA ARG A 89 -18.21 -5.87 -13.33
C ARG A 89 -17.53 -4.59 -13.80
N THR A 90 -17.69 -4.25 -15.07
CA THR A 90 -17.07 -3.06 -15.65
C THR A 90 -17.48 -1.78 -14.93
N GLU A 91 -18.72 -1.74 -14.43
CA GLU A 91 -19.26 -0.58 -13.70
C GLU A 91 -18.61 -0.37 -12.32
N ASP A 92 -18.05 -1.45 -11.73
CA ASP A 92 -17.39 -1.43 -10.42
C ASP A 92 -15.89 -1.08 -10.53
N LEU A 93 -15.35 -1.00 -11.75
CA LEU A 93 -13.98 -0.56 -11.98
C LEU A 93 -13.82 0.90 -11.54
N PRO A 94 -12.66 1.26 -10.96
CA PRO A 94 -12.40 2.66 -10.67
C PRO A 94 -12.36 3.38 -12.01
N ARG A 95 -13.16 4.44 -12.15
CA ARG A 95 -13.00 5.33 -13.29
C ARG A 95 -11.57 5.84 -13.25
N GLY A 96 -10.76 5.42 -14.22
CA GLY A 96 -9.41 5.95 -14.34
C GLY A 96 -9.49 7.46 -14.40
N THR A 97 -8.65 8.16 -13.65
CA THR A 97 -8.29 9.52 -14.06
C THR A 97 -7.70 9.35 -15.45
N SER A 98 -8.39 9.88 -16.47
CA SER A 98 -8.01 9.73 -17.88
C SER A 98 -6.51 9.96 -18.05
N ALA A 99 -5.76 8.88 -18.19
CA ALA A 99 -4.42 8.95 -18.74
C ALA A 99 -4.60 9.40 -20.19
N GLY A 100 -3.83 10.40 -20.61
CA GLY A 100 -3.82 10.86 -22.00
C GLY A 100 -3.54 9.71 -22.99
N PRO A 101 -3.80 9.91 -24.28
CA PRO A 101 -3.76 8.84 -25.26
C PRO A 101 -2.31 8.34 -25.46
N GLY A 102 -2.13 7.02 -25.39
CA GLY A 102 -1.03 6.34 -26.09
C GLY A 102 0.06 5.71 -25.21
N GLY A 103 -0.15 4.47 -24.79
CA GLY A 103 0.93 3.53 -24.49
C GLY A 103 0.56 2.18 -25.11
N LYS A 104 1.21 1.81 -26.22
CA LYS A 104 1.03 0.50 -26.86
C LYS A 104 1.33 -0.61 -25.84
N PRO A 105 0.54 -1.69 -25.75
CA PRO A 105 0.92 -2.84 -24.94
C PRO A 105 2.14 -3.49 -25.59
N GLY A 106 3.28 -3.46 -24.90
CA GLY A 106 4.44 -4.25 -25.28
C GLY A 106 4.21 -5.71 -24.86
N ASP A 107 4.35 -6.62 -25.83
CA ASP A 107 4.39 -8.07 -25.59
C ASP A 107 5.51 -8.41 -24.61
N ARG A 108 5.14 -8.65 -23.35
CA ARG A 108 6.04 -9.29 -22.39
C ARG A 108 5.29 -10.40 -21.69
N ALA A 109 5.51 -11.61 -22.19
CA ALA A 109 5.00 -12.84 -21.59
C ALA A 109 5.41 -12.91 -20.10
N PRO A 110 4.47 -13.25 -19.20
CA PRO A 110 4.80 -13.43 -17.79
C PRO A 110 5.62 -14.71 -17.63
N GLN A 111 6.87 -14.56 -17.16
CA GLN A 111 7.69 -15.70 -16.73
C GLN A 111 7.07 -16.29 -15.46
N SER A 112 6.63 -17.53 -15.55
CA SER A 112 6.22 -18.34 -14.41
C SER A 112 7.43 -18.58 -13.50
N ARG A 113 7.36 -18.11 -12.26
CA ARG A 113 8.20 -18.62 -11.18
C ARG A 113 7.31 -19.25 -10.14
N SER A 114 7.54 -20.53 -9.90
CA SER A 114 6.86 -21.33 -8.89
C SER A 114 7.09 -20.74 -7.49
N ALA A 115 6.01 -20.45 -6.78
CA ALA A 115 6.07 -20.07 -5.36
C ALA A 115 6.18 -21.34 -4.49
N ALA A 116 7.19 -21.38 -3.64
CA ALA A 116 7.27 -22.36 -2.55
C ALA A 116 6.24 -22.00 -1.47
N ALA A 117 5.54 -23.00 -0.95
CA ALA A 117 4.47 -22.85 0.03
C ALA A 117 4.96 -22.17 1.32
N ALA A 118 4.55 -20.92 1.53
CA ALA A 118 4.68 -20.23 2.81
C ALA A 118 3.37 -20.32 3.59
N LYS A 119 3.46 -20.63 4.89
CA LYS A 119 2.32 -20.83 5.79
C LYS A 119 1.40 -19.60 5.82
N SER A 120 0.09 -19.86 5.74
CA SER A 120 -0.99 -18.86 5.74
C SER A 120 -0.96 -17.99 7.00
N GLY A 121 -0.50 -16.76 6.86
CA GLY A 121 -0.67 -15.70 7.87
C GLY A 121 -1.91 -14.87 7.55
N LYS A 122 -2.78 -14.64 8.53
CA LYS A 122 -4.00 -13.83 8.36
C LYS A 122 -3.61 -12.35 8.28
N ILE A 123 -3.96 -11.67 7.19
CA ILE A 123 -3.75 -10.23 7.08
C ILE A 123 -4.78 -9.54 7.98
N PRO A 124 -4.38 -8.62 8.88
CA PRO A 124 -5.29 -7.98 9.81
C PRO A 124 -6.35 -7.13 9.09
N SER A 125 -7.50 -6.98 9.74
CA SER A 125 -8.57 -6.13 9.25
C SER A 125 -8.23 -4.66 9.44
N PHE A 126 -7.92 -3.96 8.36
CA PHE A 126 -7.72 -2.52 8.35
C PHE A 126 -9.07 -1.79 8.29
N ARG A 127 -9.25 -0.77 9.14
CA ARG A 127 -10.49 0.02 9.19
C ARG A 127 -10.34 1.17 8.19
N PHE A 128 -10.56 0.87 6.92
CA PHE A 128 -10.60 1.90 5.89
C PHE A 128 -11.79 2.83 6.14
N ALA A 129 -11.58 4.13 6.00
CA ALA A 129 -12.66 5.10 6.09
C ALA A 129 -13.71 4.77 5.03
N ARG A 130 -14.91 4.40 5.48
CA ARG A 130 -16.07 4.29 4.60
C ARG A 130 -16.23 5.64 3.89
N ASN A 131 -16.32 5.62 2.55
CA ASN A 131 -16.61 6.81 1.75
C ASN A 131 -17.73 7.61 2.42
N ARG A 132 -17.46 8.86 2.80
CA ARG A 132 -18.54 9.83 2.97
C ARG A 132 -19.08 10.06 1.56
N LYS A 133 -20.24 9.50 1.25
CA LYS A 133 -21.11 10.11 0.23
C LYS A 133 -21.43 11.51 0.75
N GLY A 134 -21.00 12.52 0.02
CA GLY A 134 -21.35 13.93 0.19
C GLY A 134 -21.51 14.49 -1.21
#